data_AF-A0A640TVK3-F1
#
_entry.id   AF-A0A640TVK3-F1
#
_cell.length_a   1.000
_cell.length_b   1.000
_cell.length_c   1.000
_cell.angle_alpha   90.00
_cell.angle_beta   90.00
_cell.angle_gamma   90.00
#
_symmetry.space_group_name_H-M   'P 1'
#
loop_
_entity.id
_entity.type
_entity.pdbx_description
1 polymer ?
#
loop_
_entity_poly.entity_id
_entity_poly.type
_entity_poly.pdbx_seq_one_letter_code
_entity_poly.pdbx_strand_id
1 'polypeptide(L)'
;MICIGREALRSLLARRGVAFQRTKTWKESSDPDCEAKLDRIEEVLDRFPDRVFAFDEFGPLGIRPTAGSRWAQRKHPDRMPAAYHRTQEVRYFHGCYSVDDDRLWGVNRRKKGAVKTLAALKSVLAARPDGAPIYVIMDNLSAHKGADIWRWAMKRKVELCFTPTYASWANPIEAHFGPLRQFTIANSNYPNHTVQTRASTPTCGGATPTPATRASWPANTRNAPASAARKASAGADVPSKLQRDSPSRRVRSSL
;
A
#
# COMPACT_ATOMS: atom_id res chain seq x y z
N MET A 1 -14.50 -16.43 49.52
CA MET A 1 -14.49 -15.98 48.11
C MET A 1 -13.36 -14.97 47.97
N ILE A 2 -12.34 -15.24 47.15
CA ILE A 2 -11.19 -14.32 46.97
C ILE A 2 -11.56 -13.31 45.88
N CYS A 3 -11.57 -12.02 46.21
CA CYS A 3 -11.83 -10.94 45.28
C CYS A 3 -10.51 -10.22 44.94
N ILE A 4 -10.11 -10.25 43.67
CA ILE A 4 -8.91 -9.54 43.18
C ILE A 4 -9.38 -8.36 42.35
N GLY A 5 -8.90 -7.15 42.66
CA GLY A 5 -9.18 -5.96 41.88
C GLY A 5 -8.46 -5.94 40.53
N ARG A 6 -9.02 -5.23 39.54
CA ARG A 6 -8.46 -5.13 38.17
C ARG A 6 -6.98 -4.72 38.15
N GLU A 7 -6.59 -3.76 38.99
CA GLU A 7 -5.21 -3.28 39.03
C GLU A 7 -4.25 -4.26 39.70
N ALA A 8 -4.72 -5.00 40.70
CA ALA A 8 -3.95 -6.09 41.29
C ALA A 8 -3.70 -7.20 40.27
N LEU A 9 -4.71 -7.55 39.46
CA LEU A 9 -4.56 -8.50 38.36
C LEU A 9 -3.57 -8.00 37.30
N ARG A 10 -3.68 -6.73 36.86
CA ARG A 10 -2.74 -6.13 35.89
C ARG A 10 -1.29 -6.17 36.39
N SER A 11 -1.05 -5.72 37.62
CA SER A 11 0.30 -5.73 38.20
C SER A 11 0.83 -7.15 38.39
N LEU A 12 -0.02 -8.11 38.78
CA LEU A 12 0.38 -9.51 38.93
C LEU A 12 0.79 -10.11 37.58
N LEU A 13 -0.01 -9.92 36.53
CA LEU A 13 0.31 -10.39 35.18
C LEU A 13 1.61 -9.76 34.66
N ALA A 14 1.78 -8.45 34.82
CA ALA A 14 3.01 -7.75 34.43
C ALA A 14 4.25 -8.26 35.18
N ARG A 15 4.17 -8.44 36.51
CA ARG A 15 5.28 -8.99 37.32
C ARG A 15 5.64 -10.42 36.91
N ARG A 16 4.67 -11.18 36.39
CA ARG A 16 4.87 -12.56 35.93
C ARG A 16 5.23 -12.65 34.44
N GLY A 17 5.40 -11.52 33.75
CA GLY A 17 5.69 -11.49 32.32
C GLY A 17 4.54 -12.01 31.45
N VAL A 18 3.31 -12.02 31.97
CA VAL A 18 2.12 -12.50 31.26
C VAL A 18 1.41 -11.32 30.62
N ALA A 19 1.15 -11.41 29.32
CA ALA A 19 0.38 -10.44 28.56
C ALA A 19 -0.70 -11.15 27.75
N PHE A 20 -1.75 -10.41 27.40
CA PHE A 20 -2.75 -10.92 26.47
C PHE A 20 -2.14 -10.98 25.07
N GLN A 21 -2.01 -12.20 24.53
CA GLN A 21 -1.40 -12.45 23.23
C GLN A 21 -2.46 -12.99 22.26
N ARG A 22 -2.32 -12.63 20.98
CA ARG A 22 -3.13 -13.21 19.92
C ARG A 22 -2.57 -14.58 19.55
N THR A 23 -3.44 -15.58 19.36
CA THR A 23 -3.05 -16.89 18.81
C THR A 23 -2.42 -16.72 17.43
N LYS A 24 -1.23 -17.29 17.24
CA LYS A 24 -0.54 -17.34 15.94
C LYS A 24 -0.72 -18.73 15.32
N THR A 25 -0.86 -18.77 14.00
CA THR A 25 -0.83 -20.01 13.23
C THR A 25 0.58 -20.22 12.69
N TRP A 26 1.05 -21.46 12.69
CA TRP A 26 2.31 -21.84 12.04
C TRP A 26 2.02 -22.99 11.07
N LYS A 27 2.87 -23.11 10.04
CA LYS A 27 2.74 -24.16 9.03
C LYS A 27 4.13 -24.56 8.54
N GLU A 28 4.44 -25.85 8.61
CA GLU A 28 5.63 -26.43 7.98
C GLU A 28 5.40 -26.64 6.48
N SER A 29 6.48 -26.52 5.71
CA SER A 29 6.45 -26.87 4.29
C SER A 29 6.38 -28.38 4.13
N SER A 30 5.50 -28.87 3.26
CA SER A 30 5.46 -30.28 2.85
C SER A 30 6.22 -30.52 1.52
N ASP A 31 7.03 -29.55 1.10
CA ASP A 31 7.79 -29.62 -0.15
C ASP A 31 9.03 -30.49 0.06
N PRO A 32 9.21 -31.59 -0.70
CA PRO A 32 10.37 -32.47 -0.53
C PRO A 32 11.70 -31.76 -0.82
N ASP A 33 11.69 -30.71 -1.64
CA ASP A 33 12.88 -29.92 -1.98
C ASP A 33 12.97 -28.62 -1.14
N CYS A 34 12.31 -28.56 0.02
CA CYS A 34 12.20 -27.33 0.80
C CYS A 34 13.57 -26.74 1.14
N GLU A 35 14.46 -27.55 1.74
CA GLU A 35 15.81 -27.11 2.14
C GLU A 35 16.62 -26.66 0.93
N ALA A 36 16.71 -27.49 -0.11
CA ALA A 36 17.46 -27.15 -1.33
C ALA A 36 16.98 -25.86 -2.01
N LYS A 37 15.68 -25.58 -2.00
CA LYS A 37 15.12 -24.32 -2.54
C LYS A 37 15.47 -23.12 -1.67
N LEU A 38 15.43 -23.27 -0.34
CA LEU A 38 15.80 -22.20 0.59
C LEU A 38 17.30 -21.90 0.48
N ASP A 39 18.15 -22.94 0.47
CA ASP A 39 19.60 -22.81 0.29
C ASP A 39 19.91 -22.08 -1.01
N ARG A 40 19.20 -22.42 -2.11
CA ARG A 40 19.40 -21.73 -3.38
C ARG A 40 18.98 -20.26 -3.34
N ILE A 41 17.88 -19.94 -2.66
CA ILE A 41 17.43 -18.56 -2.48
C ILE A 41 18.45 -17.76 -1.65
N GLU A 42 18.96 -18.34 -0.57
CA GLU A 42 19.99 -17.73 0.26
C GLU A 42 21.28 -17.49 -0.52
N GLU A 43 21.75 -18.49 -1.27
CA GLU A 43 22.96 -18.39 -2.09
C GLU A 43 22.87 -17.24 -3.10
N VAL A 44 21.76 -17.11 -3.83
CA VAL A 44 21.64 -16.05 -4.84
C VAL A 44 21.53 -14.66 -4.20
N LEU A 45 20.86 -14.56 -3.05
CA LEU A 45 20.74 -13.31 -2.30
C LEU A 45 22.09 -12.84 -1.74
N ASP A 46 22.91 -13.75 -1.23
CA ASP A 46 24.23 -13.43 -0.68
C ASP A 46 25.27 -13.14 -1.78
N ARG A 47 25.32 -14.00 -2.81
CA ARG A 47 26.39 -13.95 -3.81
C ARG A 47 26.13 -12.99 -4.96
N PHE A 48 24.87 -12.75 -5.31
CA PHE A 48 24.48 -11.96 -6.48
C PHE A 48 23.39 -10.91 -6.18
N PRO A 49 23.47 -10.12 -5.10
CA PRO A 49 22.40 -9.20 -4.70
C PRO A 49 22.00 -8.21 -5.81
N ASP A 50 22.96 -7.75 -6.63
CA ASP A 50 22.76 -6.85 -7.77
C ASP A 50 22.00 -7.47 -8.95
N ARG A 51 21.81 -8.80 -8.92
CA ARG A 51 21.16 -9.63 -9.95
C ARG A 51 19.91 -10.36 -9.46
N VAL A 52 19.55 -10.23 -8.18
CA VAL A 52 18.35 -10.86 -7.64
C VAL A 52 17.16 -9.92 -7.72
N PHE A 53 16.06 -10.50 -8.19
CA PHE A 53 14.76 -9.89 -8.21
C PHE A 53 13.74 -10.80 -7.54
N ALA A 54 12.65 -10.21 -7.07
CA ALA A 54 11.51 -10.93 -6.53
C ALA A 54 10.25 -10.55 -7.30
N PHE A 55 9.38 -11.52 -7.55
CA PHE A 55 8.09 -11.32 -8.21
C PHE A 55 6.97 -11.95 -7.41
N ASP A 56 5.86 -11.23 -7.26
CA ASP A 56 4.63 -11.75 -6.68
C ASP A 56 3.41 -10.88 -7.06
N GLU A 57 2.21 -11.41 -6.84
CA GLU A 57 0.92 -10.83 -7.20
C GLU A 57 0.11 -10.41 -5.96
N PHE A 58 0.17 -9.12 -5.62
CA PHE A 58 -0.59 -8.54 -4.51
C PHE A 58 -2.05 -8.26 -4.87
N GLY A 59 -2.98 -8.76 -4.07
CA GLY A 59 -4.41 -8.50 -4.21
C GLY A 59 -5.26 -9.43 -3.37
N PRO A 60 -6.59 -9.46 -3.58
CA PRO A 60 -7.37 -8.68 -4.55
C PRO A 60 -7.46 -7.17 -4.22
N LEU A 61 -7.33 -6.31 -5.22
CA LEU A 61 -7.49 -4.85 -5.15
C LEU A 61 -8.85 -4.45 -5.73
N GLY A 62 -9.83 -4.26 -4.86
CA GLY A 62 -11.15 -3.76 -5.22
C GLY A 62 -11.31 -2.28 -4.88
N ILE A 63 -12.18 -1.60 -5.62
CA ILE A 63 -12.62 -0.24 -5.29
C ILE A 63 -13.72 -0.32 -4.24
N ARG A 64 -13.33 -0.17 -2.98
CA ARG A 64 -14.20 -0.14 -1.81
C ARG A 64 -13.54 0.58 -0.65
N PRO A 65 -14.31 1.15 0.30
CA PRO A 65 -13.78 1.55 1.59
C PRO A 65 -13.07 0.37 2.25
N THR A 66 -11.80 0.55 2.61
CA THR A 66 -11.01 -0.47 3.31
C THR A 66 -10.64 0.04 4.68
N ALA A 67 -11.22 -0.55 5.72
CA ALA A 67 -10.94 -0.20 7.11
C ALA A 67 -9.48 -0.51 7.48
N GLY A 68 -8.96 0.20 8.47
CA GLY A 68 -7.61 0.03 8.97
C GLY A 68 -7.44 0.62 10.36
N SER A 69 -6.19 0.86 10.73
CA SER A 69 -5.85 1.57 11.96
C SER A 69 -4.82 2.64 11.63
N ARG A 70 -4.96 3.82 12.23
CA ARG A 70 -4.02 4.93 12.10
C ARG A 70 -3.99 5.76 13.36
N TRP A 71 -2.95 6.55 13.50
CA TRP A 71 -2.90 7.60 14.50
C TRP A 71 -3.94 8.68 14.18
N ALA A 72 -4.78 8.98 15.17
CA ALA A 72 -5.84 9.99 15.10
C ALA A 72 -5.97 10.69 16.45
N GLN A 73 -6.53 11.90 16.45
CA GLN A 73 -6.75 12.64 17.69
C GLN A 73 -7.74 11.87 18.58
N ARG A 74 -7.50 11.91 19.90
CA ARG A 74 -8.35 11.23 20.89
C ARG A 74 -9.81 11.64 20.72
N LYS A 75 -10.74 10.67 20.67
CA LYS A 75 -12.19 10.83 20.40
C LYS A 75 -12.57 11.30 18.99
N HIS A 76 -11.61 11.45 18.07
CA HIS A 76 -11.86 11.84 16.68
C HIS A 76 -11.33 10.77 15.71
N PRO A 77 -11.97 9.59 15.66
CA PRO A 77 -11.61 8.57 14.69
C PRO A 77 -11.95 9.04 13.27
N ASP A 78 -11.12 8.67 12.31
CA ASP A 78 -11.50 8.79 10.90
C ASP A 78 -12.70 7.90 10.60
N ARG A 79 -13.58 8.39 9.74
CA ARG A 79 -14.81 7.71 9.38
C ARG A 79 -14.81 7.39 7.89
N MET A 80 -15.36 6.24 7.55
CA MET A 80 -15.54 5.79 6.18
C MET A 80 -16.99 5.37 5.96
N PRO A 81 -17.52 5.47 4.73
CA PRO A 81 -18.86 4.99 4.43
C PRO A 81 -19.01 3.51 4.77
N ALA A 82 -20.09 3.15 5.46
CA ALA A 82 -20.42 1.76 5.78
C ALA A 82 -20.99 1.02 4.56
N ALA A 83 -21.79 1.72 3.75
CA ALA A 83 -22.32 1.21 2.50
C ALA A 83 -21.45 1.66 1.32
N TYR A 84 -21.28 0.78 0.34
CA TYR A 84 -20.63 1.09 -0.93
C TYR A 84 -21.23 0.23 -2.04
N HIS A 85 -21.16 0.75 -3.27
CA HIS A 85 -21.49 0.00 -4.47
C HIS A 85 -20.20 -0.43 -5.15
N ARG A 86 -20.10 -1.72 -5.52
CA ARG A 86 -18.98 -2.21 -6.31
C ARG A 86 -19.16 -1.74 -7.76
N THR A 87 -18.49 -0.66 -8.12
CA THR A 87 -18.57 -0.04 -9.45
C THR A 87 -17.52 -0.56 -10.43
N GLN A 88 -16.44 -1.18 -9.92
CA GLN A 88 -15.32 -1.65 -10.72
C GLN A 88 -14.94 -3.08 -10.36
N GLU A 89 -14.39 -3.79 -11.34
CA GLU A 89 -13.82 -5.13 -11.18
C GLU A 89 -12.65 -5.14 -10.19
N VAL A 90 -12.20 -6.31 -9.77
CA VAL A 90 -11.01 -6.46 -8.94
C VAL A 90 -9.76 -6.45 -9.82
N ARG A 91 -8.66 -5.87 -9.32
CA ARG A 91 -7.33 -5.94 -9.93
C ARG A 91 -6.33 -6.64 -9.00
N TYR A 92 -5.18 -6.97 -9.57
CA TYR A 92 -4.02 -7.55 -8.89
C TYR A 92 -2.80 -6.74 -9.29
N PHE A 93 -1.99 -6.34 -8.32
CA PHE A 93 -0.72 -5.68 -8.55
C PHE A 93 0.33 -6.75 -8.80
N HIS A 94 0.86 -6.79 -10.02
CA HIS A 94 1.99 -7.65 -10.36
C HIS A 94 3.26 -6.87 -10.00
N GLY A 95 3.82 -7.18 -8.84
CA GLY A 95 4.98 -6.52 -8.28
C GLY A 95 6.27 -7.21 -8.70
N CYS A 96 7.27 -6.41 -9.01
CA CYS A 96 8.65 -6.80 -9.19
C CYS A 96 9.50 -5.97 -8.23
N TYR A 97 10.43 -6.61 -7.54
CA TYR A 97 11.32 -5.97 -6.59
C TYR A 97 12.76 -6.29 -6.96
N SER A 98 13.62 -5.28 -7.01
CA SER A 98 15.08 -5.42 -7.13
C SER A 98 15.68 -5.36 -5.74
N VAL A 99 16.47 -6.37 -5.38
CA VAL A 99 17.05 -6.49 -4.03
C VAL A 99 18.09 -5.41 -3.79
N ASP A 100 19.05 -5.24 -4.71
CA ASP A 100 20.12 -4.24 -4.58
C ASP A 100 19.64 -2.80 -4.74
N ASP A 101 18.76 -2.53 -5.71
CA ASP A 101 18.24 -1.17 -5.92
C ASP A 101 17.23 -0.72 -4.83
N ASP A 102 16.85 -1.62 -3.91
CA ASP A 102 15.71 -1.49 -2.96
C ASP A 102 14.47 -0.89 -3.66
N ARG A 103 14.14 -1.43 -4.83
CA ARG A 103 13.15 -0.82 -5.72
C ARG A 103 12.02 -1.77 -6.06
N LEU A 104 10.82 -1.42 -5.62
CA LEU A 104 9.57 -2.05 -6.03
C LEU A 104 8.92 -1.31 -7.20
N TRP A 105 8.52 -2.03 -8.24
CA TRP A 105 7.66 -1.52 -9.31
C TRP A 105 6.61 -2.56 -9.69
N GLY A 106 5.63 -2.20 -10.52
CA GLY A 106 4.64 -3.16 -10.96
C GLY A 106 3.49 -2.55 -11.73
N VAL A 107 2.57 -3.42 -12.17
CA VAL A 107 1.40 -3.03 -12.96
C VAL A 107 0.14 -3.70 -12.41
N ASN A 108 -0.93 -2.92 -12.27
CA ASN A 108 -2.25 -3.45 -11.94
C ASN A 108 -2.88 -4.15 -13.15
N ARG A 109 -3.24 -5.43 -12.99
CA ARG A 109 -3.88 -6.27 -14.00
C ARG A 109 -5.22 -6.79 -13.51
N ARG A 110 -6.14 -7.06 -14.45
CA ARG A 110 -7.49 -7.60 -14.12
C ARG A 110 -7.46 -9.08 -13.75
N LYS A 111 -6.48 -9.83 -14.26
CA LYS A 111 -6.37 -11.28 -14.09
C LYS A 111 -4.92 -11.66 -13.86
N LYS A 112 -4.71 -12.65 -13.01
CA LYS A 112 -3.45 -13.38 -12.82
C LYS A 112 -3.14 -14.26 -14.04
N GLY A 113 -1.92 -14.81 -14.10
CA GLY A 113 -1.58 -15.91 -15.01
C GLY A 113 -0.37 -15.69 -15.91
N ALA A 114 0.04 -16.78 -16.59
CA ALA A 114 1.34 -16.93 -17.25
C ALA A 114 1.75 -15.77 -18.19
N VAL A 115 0.85 -15.28 -19.04
CA VAL A 115 1.14 -14.16 -19.94
C VAL A 115 1.55 -12.89 -19.19
N LYS A 116 0.91 -12.62 -18.04
CA LYS A 116 1.19 -11.43 -17.23
C LYS A 116 2.48 -11.63 -16.42
N THR A 117 2.71 -12.85 -15.91
CA THR A 117 3.99 -13.23 -15.30
C THR A 117 5.14 -13.03 -16.28
N LEU A 118 5.02 -13.53 -17.52
CA LEU A 118 6.05 -13.35 -18.54
C LEU A 118 6.29 -11.87 -18.87
N ALA A 119 5.24 -11.04 -18.89
CA ALA A 119 5.39 -9.59 -19.07
C ALA A 119 6.14 -8.94 -17.90
N ALA A 120 5.90 -9.38 -16.67
CA ALA A 120 6.63 -8.93 -15.48
C ALA A 120 8.11 -9.35 -15.53
N LEU A 121 8.39 -10.61 -15.87
CA LEU A 121 9.76 -11.12 -16.06
C LEU A 121 10.53 -10.37 -17.14
N LYS A 122 9.88 -10.04 -18.26
CA LYS A 122 10.48 -9.19 -19.30
C LYS A 122 10.82 -7.79 -18.78
N SER A 123 10.01 -7.23 -17.88
CA SER A 123 10.30 -5.93 -17.26
C SER A 123 11.50 -6.00 -16.32
N VAL A 124 11.67 -7.11 -15.60
CA VAL A 124 12.85 -7.38 -14.78
C VAL A 124 14.10 -7.44 -15.63
N LEU A 125 14.08 -8.21 -16.71
CA LEU A 125 15.23 -8.30 -17.63
C LEU A 125 15.57 -6.94 -18.24
N ALA A 126 14.57 -6.10 -18.54
CA ALA A 126 14.80 -4.75 -19.05
C ALA A 126 15.49 -3.82 -18.03
N ALA A 127 15.41 -4.12 -16.72
CA ALA A 127 16.10 -3.37 -15.67
C ALA A 127 17.61 -3.72 -15.58
N ARG A 128 18.06 -4.82 -16.21
CA ARG A 128 19.47 -5.24 -16.32
C ARG A 128 19.78 -5.64 -17.77
N PRO A 129 19.98 -4.68 -18.69
CA PRO A 129 20.12 -4.95 -20.13
C PRO A 129 21.49 -5.47 -20.57
N ASP A 130 22.39 -5.80 -19.65
CA ASP A 130 23.78 -6.19 -19.94
C ASP A 130 23.96 -7.66 -20.37
N GLY A 131 22.88 -8.45 -20.33
CA GLY A 131 22.89 -9.86 -20.78
C GLY A 131 23.60 -10.82 -19.82
N ALA A 132 23.95 -10.36 -18.62
CA ALA A 132 24.37 -11.22 -17.53
C ALA A 132 23.19 -12.04 -16.98
N PRO A 133 23.44 -13.18 -16.33
CA PRO A 133 22.39 -13.93 -15.66
C PRO A 133 21.69 -13.10 -14.60
N ILE A 134 20.38 -13.32 -14.45
CA ILE A 134 19.57 -12.76 -13.37
C ILE A 134 18.78 -13.86 -12.67
N TYR A 135 18.48 -13.65 -11.40
CA TYR A 135 17.77 -14.60 -10.55
C TYR A 135 16.44 -13.99 -10.14
N VAL A 136 15.34 -14.72 -10.33
CA VAL A 136 14.00 -14.24 -9.96
C VAL A 136 13.38 -15.18 -8.96
N ILE A 137 13.21 -14.70 -7.73
CA ILE A 137 12.51 -15.39 -6.65
C ILE A 137 11.00 -15.20 -6.84
N MET A 138 10.24 -16.28 -6.85
CA MET A 138 8.78 -16.24 -7.00
C MET A 138 8.08 -17.45 -6.37
N ASP A 139 6.77 -17.37 -6.19
CA ASP A 139 6.00 -18.46 -5.61
C ASP A 139 5.86 -19.67 -6.57
N ASN A 140 5.66 -20.85 -5.99
CA ASN A 140 5.64 -22.13 -6.70
C ASN A 140 4.35 -22.38 -7.53
N LEU A 141 3.57 -21.34 -7.83
CA LEU A 141 2.26 -21.46 -8.46
C LEU A 141 2.36 -22.06 -9.87
N SER A 142 1.46 -22.98 -10.21
CA SER A 142 1.45 -23.67 -11.51
C SER A 142 1.41 -22.69 -12.71
N ALA A 143 0.77 -21.53 -12.53
CA ALA A 143 0.70 -20.47 -13.53
C ALA A 143 2.07 -19.87 -13.90
N HIS A 144 3.09 -20.03 -13.06
CA HIS A 144 4.45 -19.55 -13.29
C HIS A 144 5.36 -20.61 -13.93
N LYS A 145 4.90 -21.86 -14.00
CA LYS A 145 5.65 -23.00 -14.52
C LYS A 145 5.29 -23.39 -15.96
N GLY A 146 4.60 -22.51 -16.69
CA GLY A 146 4.23 -22.79 -18.09
C GLY A 146 5.46 -23.01 -18.98
N ALA A 147 5.36 -23.92 -19.96
CA ALA A 147 6.46 -24.26 -20.85
C ALA A 147 7.07 -23.03 -21.57
N ASP A 148 6.24 -22.04 -21.90
CA ASP A 148 6.69 -20.80 -22.53
C ASP A 148 7.52 -19.90 -21.60
N ILE A 149 7.21 -19.89 -20.30
CA ILE A 149 7.99 -19.15 -19.30
C ILE A 149 9.36 -19.80 -19.14
N TRP A 150 9.41 -21.13 -18.99
CA TRP A 150 10.67 -21.88 -18.91
C TRP A 150 11.53 -21.71 -20.16
N ARG A 151 10.93 -21.88 -21.35
CA ARG A 151 11.65 -21.71 -22.63
C ARG A 151 12.22 -20.30 -22.77
N TRP A 152 11.45 -19.28 -22.37
CA TRP A 152 11.91 -17.90 -22.38
C TRP A 152 13.05 -17.67 -21.37
N ALA A 153 12.92 -18.17 -20.15
CA ALA A 153 13.90 -17.99 -19.08
C ALA A 153 15.26 -18.60 -19.46
N MET A 154 15.27 -19.84 -19.95
CA MET A 154 16.48 -20.51 -20.45
C MET A 154 17.16 -19.72 -21.58
N LYS A 155 16.38 -19.22 -22.56
CA LYS A 155 16.92 -18.43 -23.67
C LYS A 155 17.52 -17.08 -23.22
N ARG A 156 17.10 -16.56 -22.06
CA ARG A 156 17.47 -15.23 -21.56
C ARG A 156 18.41 -15.27 -20.36
N LYS A 157 18.96 -16.44 -20.00
CA LYS A 157 19.81 -16.63 -18.80
C LYS A 157 19.11 -16.15 -17.51
N VAL A 158 17.80 -16.35 -17.44
CA VAL A 158 17.00 -16.05 -16.26
C VAL A 158 16.83 -17.34 -15.49
N GLU A 159 17.29 -17.37 -14.25
CA GLU A 159 17.02 -18.47 -13.33
C GLU A 159 15.79 -18.14 -12.50
N LEU A 160 14.85 -19.08 -12.43
CA LEU A 160 13.63 -18.94 -11.63
C LEU A 160 13.81 -19.72 -10.32
N CYS A 161 13.91 -19.00 -9.22
CA CYS A 161 14.08 -19.56 -7.88
C CYS A 161 12.71 -19.64 -7.21
N PHE A 162 12.11 -20.83 -7.17
CA PHE A 162 10.76 -20.99 -6.60
C PHE A 162 10.83 -21.15 -5.08
N THR A 163 10.05 -20.36 -4.34
CA THR A 163 9.90 -20.57 -2.89
C THR A 163 9.22 -21.90 -2.61
N PRO A 164 9.58 -22.62 -1.53
CA PRO A 164 8.86 -23.82 -1.10
C PRO A 164 7.37 -23.54 -0.84
N THR A 165 6.58 -24.62 -0.89
CA THR A 165 5.15 -24.53 -0.54
C THR A 165 4.99 -24.04 0.91
N TYR A 166 4.11 -23.05 1.14
CA TYR A 166 3.90 -22.40 2.46
C TYR A 166 5.10 -21.60 3.01
N ALA A 167 6.10 -21.31 2.18
CA ALA A 167 7.26 -20.50 2.55
C ALA A 167 7.27 -19.13 1.83
N SER A 168 6.12 -18.45 1.75
CA SER A 168 6.07 -17.12 1.11
C SER A 168 6.96 -16.08 1.81
N TRP A 169 7.26 -16.28 3.09
CA TRP A 169 8.21 -15.47 3.85
C TRP A 169 9.63 -15.48 3.27
N ALA A 170 9.99 -16.48 2.47
CA ALA A 170 11.28 -16.55 1.77
C ALA A 170 11.33 -15.66 0.52
N ASN A 171 10.19 -15.12 0.07
CA ASN A 171 10.15 -14.19 -1.06
C ASN A 171 10.36 -12.75 -0.56
N PRO A 172 11.48 -12.07 -0.90
CA PRO A 172 11.78 -10.74 -0.36
C PRO A 172 10.71 -9.68 -0.63
N ILE A 173 9.94 -9.81 -1.72
CA ILE A 173 8.87 -8.86 -2.06
C ILE A 173 7.73 -8.84 -1.04
N GLU A 174 7.51 -9.93 -0.29
CA GLU A 174 6.42 -10.03 0.69
C GLU A 174 6.61 -9.06 1.85
N ALA A 175 7.85 -8.74 2.19
CA ALA A 175 8.18 -7.71 3.18
C ALA A 175 7.66 -6.31 2.78
N HIS A 176 7.54 -6.04 1.48
CA HIS A 176 7.03 -4.77 0.94
C HIS A 176 5.51 -4.72 0.83
N PHE A 177 4.85 -5.87 0.68
CA PHE A 177 3.39 -5.94 0.57
C PHE A 177 2.65 -5.69 1.88
N GLY A 178 3.29 -5.95 3.03
CA GLY A 178 2.77 -5.55 4.34
C GLY A 178 2.57 -4.03 4.46
N PRO A 179 3.64 -3.23 4.30
CA PRO A 179 3.57 -1.76 4.25
C PRO A 179 2.60 -1.24 3.17
N LEU A 180 2.63 -1.80 1.95
CA LEU A 180 1.69 -1.41 0.89
C LEU A 180 0.23 -1.60 1.33
N ARG A 181 -0.08 -2.73 1.98
CA ARG A 181 -1.42 -2.98 2.53
C ARG A 181 -1.77 -1.99 3.63
N GLN A 182 -0.86 -1.72 4.55
CA GLN A 182 -1.12 -0.89 5.73
C GLN A 182 -1.23 0.61 5.40
N PHE A 183 -0.34 1.13 4.56
CA PHE A 183 -0.22 2.57 4.35
C PHE A 183 -0.96 3.05 3.11
N THR A 184 -1.09 2.21 2.08
CA THR A 184 -1.78 2.58 0.85
C THR A 184 -3.22 2.08 0.81
N ILE A 185 -3.46 0.83 1.22
CA ILE A 185 -4.78 0.22 1.05
C ILE A 185 -5.66 0.42 2.28
N ALA A 186 -5.15 0.23 3.49
CA ALA A 186 -5.92 0.42 4.71
C ALA A 186 -6.27 1.90 4.93
N ASN A 187 -7.41 2.16 5.55
CA ASN A 187 -7.97 3.50 5.75
C ASN A 187 -8.18 4.32 4.45
N SER A 188 -8.36 3.66 3.30
CA SER A 188 -8.57 4.31 2.00
C SER A 188 -9.97 4.08 1.41
N ASN A 189 -10.47 5.08 0.68
CA ASN A 189 -11.69 5.00 -0.11
C ASN A 189 -11.43 5.60 -1.50
N TYR A 190 -10.71 4.85 -2.33
CA TYR A 190 -10.38 5.30 -3.69
C TYR A 190 -11.64 5.35 -4.56
N PRO A 191 -11.78 6.37 -5.43
CA PRO A 191 -12.95 6.47 -6.32
C PRO A 191 -12.84 5.56 -7.55
N ASN A 192 -11.62 5.17 -7.96
CA ASN A 192 -11.38 4.31 -9.11
C ASN A 192 -9.96 3.71 -9.09
N HIS A 193 -9.73 2.74 -9.98
CA HIS A 193 -8.44 2.06 -10.13
C HIS A 193 -7.29 2.96 -10.51
N THR A 194 -7.52 4.04 -11.26
CA THR A 194 -6.43 4.95 -11.65
C THR A 194 -5.85 5.64 -10.43
N VAL A 195 -6.70 6.14 -9.53
CA VAL A 195 -6.26 6.78 -8.28
C VAL A 195 -5.61 5.76 -7.35
N GLN A 196 -6.22 4.56 -7.20
CA GLN A 196 -5.63 3.49 -6.38
C GLN A 196 -4.25 3.07 -6.90
N THR A 197 -4.10 2.91 -8.23
CA THR A 197 -2.81 2.53 -8.85
C THR A 197 -1.74 3.58 -8.58
N ARG A 198 -2.06 4.87 -8.75
CA ARG A 198 -1.11 5.96 -8.48
C ARG A 198 -0.63 5.99 -7.02
N ALA A 199 -1.50 5.61 -6.08
CA ALA A 199 -1.13 5.53 -4.67
C ALA A 199 -0.31 4.25 -4.34
N SER A 200 -0.50 3.18 -5.11
CA SER A 200 0.18 1.88 -4.93
C SER A 200 1.52 1.78 -5.64
N THR A 201 1.73 2.56 -6.71
CA THR A 201 3.01 2.61 -7.41
C THR A 201 3.85 3.71 -6.77
N PRO A 202 4.99 3.40 -6.13
CA PRO A 202 5.90 4.45 -5.71
C PRO A 202 6.34 5.22 -6.96
N THR A 203 6.02 6.51 -7.02
CA THR A 203 6.50 7.39 -8.08
C THR A 203 8.03 7.33 -8.04
N CYS A 204 8.63 6.82 -9.11
CA CYS A 204 10.08 6.62 -9.23
C CYS A 204 10.85 7.84 -8.69
N GLY A 205 11.62 7.62 -7.63
CA GLY A 205 12.41 8.64 -6.95
C GLY A 205 12.87 8.21 -5.56
N GLY A 206 13.67 7.14 -5.48
CA GLY A 206 14.63 6.89 -4.40
C GLY A 206 14.17 7.11 -2.95
N ALA A 207 13.00 6.62 -2.56
CA ALA A 207 12.64 6.50 -1.16
C ALA A 207 11.66 5.35 -0.97
N THR A 208 12.16 4.24 -0.43
CA THR A 208 11.38 3.39 0.45
C THR A 208 10.65 4.30 1.43
N PRO A 209 9.33 4.15 1.67
CA PRO A 209 8.62 4.95 2.64
C PRO A 209 9.19 4.63 4.04
N THR A 210 10.25 5.35 4.40
CA THR A 210 10.75 5.44 5.76
C THR A 210 9.57 5.91 6.60
N PRO A 211 9.27 5.26 7.74
CA PRO A 211 8.17 5.69 8.59
C PRO A 211 8.42 7.14 8.98
N ALA A 212 7.61 8.05 8.44
CA ALA A 212 7.74 9.48 8.71
C ALA A 212 7.60 9.70 10.22
N THR A 213 8.73 9.94 10.89
CA THR A 213 8.70 10.52 12.23
C THR A 213 8.32 11.98 12.10
N ARG A 214 7.06 12.25 12.44
CA ARG A 214 6.51 13.45 13.07
C ARG A 214 7.03 14.81 12.58
N ALA A 215 6.41 15.34 11.52
CA ALA A 215 5.81 16.67 11.49
C ALA A 215 5.13 16.93 10.14
N SER A 216 3.90 17.46 10.20
CA SER A 216 3.19 18.20 9.15
C SER A 216 3.16 17.63 7.72
N TRP A 217 2.10 16.87 7.42
CA TRP A 217 1.64 16.64 6.04
C TRP A 217 0.51 17.62 5.68
N PRO A 218 0.38 18.02 4.40
CA PRO A 218 -0.44 19.16 3.98
C PRO A 218 -1.94 18.90 4.18
N ALA A 219 -2.69 19.98 4.42
CA ALA A 219 -4.13 19.92 4.60
C ALA A 219 -4.80 19.29 3.37
N ASN A 220 -5.45 18.15 3.57
CA ASN A 220 -6.34 17.57 2.57
C ASN A 220 -7.57 18.50 2.45
N THR A 221 -7.66 19.28 1.38
CA THR A 221 -8.71 20.27 1.10
C THR A 221 -10.08 19.66 0.75
N ARG A 222 -10.46 18.52 1.34
CA ARG A 222 -11.79 17.91 1.12
C ARG A 222 -12.68 17.74 2.34
N ASN A 223 -12.24 18.15 3.52
CA ASN A 223 -13.10 18.18 4.70
C ASN A 223 -13.05 19.56 5.37
N ALA A 224 -13.53 20.59 4.67
CA ALA A 224 -14.05 21.76 5.38
C ALA A 224 -15.43 21.35 5.97
N PRO A 225 -15.65 21.42 7.30
CA PRO A 225 -16.96 21.13 7.85
C PRO A 225 -17.98 22.13 7.31
N ALA A 226 -19.14 21.64 6.90
CA ALA A 226 -20.29 22.42 6.46
C ALA A 226 -20.98 23.19 7.61
N SER A 227 -20.20 23.87 8.45
CA SER A 227 -20.70 24.72 9.54
C SER A 227 -20.18 26.17 9.48
N ALA A 228 -19.41 26.55 8.46
CA ALA A 228 -18.92 27.91 8.27
C ALA A 228 -19.80 28.79 7.34
N ALA A 229 -21.11 28.51 7.24
CA ALA A 229 -22.04 29.31 6.42
C ALA A 229 -23.07 30.12 7.25
N ARG A 230 -22.87 30.28 8.56
CA ARG A 230 -23.71 31.18 9.38
C ARG A 230 -22.85 31.90 10.41
N LYS A 231 -22.14 32.95 9.98
CA LYS A 231 -21.75 34.12 10.78
C LYS A 231 -21.02 35.12 9.86
N ALA A 232 -21.79 35.91 9.13
CA ALA A 232 -21.33 37.16 8.52
C ALA A 232 -22.54 38.08 8.28
N SER A 233 -23.21 38.46 9.37
CA SER A 233 -24.12 39.61 9.39
C SER A 233 -24.41 40.02 10.83
N ALA A 234 -23.41 40.60 11.49
CA ALA A 234 -23.59 41.46 12.66
C ALA A 234 -22.33 42.31 12.90
N GLY A 235 -22.41 43.57 12.47
CA GLY A 235 -21.84 44.75 13.13
C GLY A 235 -20.32 44.93 13.19
N ALA A 236 -19.82 45.94 12.47
CA ALA A 236 -18.85 46.89 13.02
C ALA A 236 -18.90 48.22 12.26
N ASP A 237 -18.75 49.28 13.04
CA ASP A 237 -19.06 50.68 12.79
C ASP A 237 -18.23 51.44 11.72
N VAL A 238 -18.87 52.54 11.32
CA VAL A 238 -18.44 53.81 10.72
C VAL A 238 -16.96 54.21 10.94
N PRO A 239 -16.35 54.86 9.93
CA PRO A 239 -15.83 56.22 10.15
C PRO A 239 -16.27 57.25 9.10
N SER A 240 -16.25 58.51 9.54
CA SER A 240 -16.84 59.70 8.95
C SER A 240 -16.00 60.43 7.90
N LYS A 241 -16.72 61.10 6.97
CA LYS A 241 -16.44 62.39 6.27
C LYS A 241 -15.18 62.52 5.39
N LEU A 242 -15.35 62.81 4.09
CA LEU A 242 -15.24 64.17 3.51
C LEU A 242 -15.58 64.22 1.99
N GLN A 243 -16.45 65.18 1.63
CA GLN A 243 -16.52 66.03 0.41
C GLN A 243 -16.78 65.46 -1.00
N ARG A 244 -17.93 65.84 -1.59
CA ARG A 244 -18.16 66.72 -2.79
C ARG A 244 -18.33 65.88 -4.08
N ASP A 245 -19.31 66.04 -4.97
CA ASP A 245 -20.22 67.13 -5.35
C ASP A 245 -21.57 66.56 -5.87
N SER A 246 -22.62 67.39 -5.86
CA SER A 246 -23.90 67.19 -6.60
C SER A 246 -23.81 67.84 -8.01
N PRO A 247 -24.87 67.95 -8.87
CA PRO A 247 -26.24 67.41 -8.81
C PRO A 247 -26.78 66.90 -10.19
N SER A 248 -28.08 66.56 -10.17
CA SER A 248 -29.06 66.45 -11.29
C SER A 248 -29.50 64.99 -11.53
N ARG A 249 -30.79 64.65 -11.66
CA ARG A 249 -31.99 65.39 -12.06
C ARG A 249 -33.24 64.67 -11.51
N ARG A 250 -34.34 65.44 -11.36
CA ARG A 250 -35.73 65.03 -11.07
C ARG A 250 -36.18 63.89 -12.01
N VAL A 251 -37.17 63.05 -11.66
CA VAL A 251 -38.64 63.25 -11.75
C VAL A 251 -39.30 61.99 -11.10
N ARG A 252 -40.11 62.11 -10.02
CA ARG A 252 -41.60 61.88 -9.94
C ARG A 252 -42.14 60.77 -10.87
N SER A 253 -43.17 59.96 -10.60
CA SER A 253 -44.09 59.62 -9.51
C SER A 253 -45.11 58.64 -10.13
N SER A 254 -45.71 57.76 -9.32
CA SER A 254 -47.02 57.08 -9.59
C SER A 254 -46.96 55.98 -10.68
N LEU A 255 -47.52 54.77 -10.56
CA LEU A 255 -48.64 54.20 -9.79
C LEU A 255 -48.28 52.77 -9.38
#